data_AF-A0A7C2MRX6-F1
#
_entry.id   AF-A0A7C2MRX6-F1
#
_cell.length_a   1.000
_cell.length_b   1.000
_cell.length_c   1.000
_cell.angle_alpha   90.00
_cell.angle_beta   90.00
_cell.angle_gamma   90.00
#
_symmetry.space_group_name_H-M   'P 1'
#
loop_
_entity.id
_entity.type
_entity.pdbx_description
1 polymer ?
#
loop_
_entity_poly.entity_id
_entity_poly.type
_entity_poly.pdbx_seq_one_letter_code
_entity_poly.pdbx_strand_id
1 'polypeptide(L)' 'MNEIIEIVRRIVGREGLGPDTALDEAGFTSMNVVELLIELESLYGITIPDEEFLATRTLRELHALVSPLREVQLV' A
#
# COMPACT_ATOMS: atom_id res chain seq x y z
N MET A 1 3.49 6.18 8.60
CA MET A 1 3.37 6.86 7.28
C MET A 1 4.55 6.55 6.38
N ASN A 2 5.80 6.69 6.86
CA ASN A 2 6.99 6.55 6.00
C ASN A 2 7.20 5.14 5.42
N GLU A 3 7.02 4.06 6.19
CA GLU A 3 7.38 2.71 5.71
C GLU A 3 6.58 2.23 4.48
N ILE A 4 5.26 2.44 4.47
CA ILE A 4 4.40 2.04 3.33
C ILE A 4 4.77 2.83 2.08
N ILE A 5 5.09 4.11 2.23
CA ILE A 5 5.56 4.95 1.11
C ILE A 5 6.90 4.44 0.58
N GLU A 6 7.82 4.00 1.44
CA GLU A 6 9.10 3.43 1.02
C GLU A 6 8.94 2.09 0.28
N ILE A 7 8.02 1.22 0.72
CA ILE A 7 7.69 -0.04 0.03
C ILE A 7 7.16 0.26 -1.38
N VAL A 8 6.21 1.19 -1.48
CA VAL A 8 5.64 1.64 -2.75
C VAL A 8 6.72 2.22 -3.67
N ARG A 9 7.62 3.06 -3.14
CA ARG A 9 8.75 3.62 -3.92
C ARG A 9 9.66 2.52 -4.47
N ARG A 10 9.90 1.47 -3.70
CA ARG A 10 10.71 0.31 -4.10
C ARG A 10 10.05 -0.47 -5.24
N ILE A 11 8.75 -0.74 -5.14
CA ILE A 11 7.99 -1.51 -6.14
C ILE A 11 7.89 -0.76 -7.46
N VAL A 12 7.63 0.55 -7.40
CA VAL A 12 7.43 1.36 -8.63
C VAL A 12 8.75 1.95 -9.16
N GLY A 13 9.83 1.88 -8.39
CA GLY A 13 11.14 2.41 -8.77
C GLY A 13 11.14 3.94 -8.95
N ARG A 14 10.27 4.65 -8.22
CA ARG A 14 10.10 6.10 -8.32
C ARG A 14 10.35 6.79 -7.00
N GLU A 15 11.13 7.86 -7.05
CA GLU A 15 11.33 8.77 -5.92
C GLU A 15 10.29 9.90 -5.93
N GLY A 16 10.17 10.63 -4.82
CA GLY A 16 9.33 11.83 -4.73
C GLY A 16 7.82 11.57 -4.58
N LEU A 17 7.39 10.32 -4.39
CA LEU A 17 6.01 10.01 -4.08
C LEU A 17 5.60 10.61 -2.73
N GLY A 18 4.54 11.39 -2.71
CA GLY A 18 3.97 12.02 -1.52
C GLY A 18 2.69 11.31 -1.05
N PRO A 19 2.21 11.57 0.18
CA PRO A 19 1.03 10.91 0.72
C PRO A 19 -0.23 11.14 -0.13
N ASP A 20 -0.33 12.29 -0.79
CA ASP A 20 -1.48 12.67 -1.61
C ASP A 20 -1.28 12.35 -3.11
N THR A 21 -0.15 11.72 -3.47
CA THR A 21 0.07 11.21 -4.83
C THR A 21 -0.89 10.07 -5.10
N ALA A 22 -1.60 10.16 -6.24
CA ALA A 22 -2.49 9.11 -6.66
C ALA A 22 -1.69 7.85 -7.06
N LEU A 23 -2.24 6.66 -6.81
CA LEU A 23 -1.54 5.39 -7.08
C LEU A 23 -1.23 5.24 -8.57
N ASP A 24 -2.18 5.56 -9.44
CA ASP A 24 -2.01 5.57 -10.90
C ASP A 24 -0.94 6.58 -11.35
N GLU A 25 -0.92 7.78 -10.77
CA GLU A 25 0.13 8.78 -11.02
C GLU A 25 1.51 8.33 -10.53
N ALA A 26 1.55 7.59 -9.41
CA ALA A 26 2.77 7.02 -8.88
C ALA A 26 3.38 6.00 -9.85
N GLY A 27 2.56 5.36 -10.69
CA GLY A 27 2.94 4.31 -11.64
C GLY A 27 2.42 2.93 -11.25
N PHE A 28 1.47 2.83 -10.31
CA PHE A 28 0.78 1.58 -10.03
C PHE A 28 -0.10 1.19 -11.21
N THR A 29 0.25 0.07 -11.84
CA THR A 29 -0.62 -0.60 -12.81
C THR A 29 -1.29 -1.81 -12.15
N SER A 30 -2.32 -2.36 -12.78
CA SER A 30 -3.06 -3.54 -12.28
C SER A 30 -2.16 -4.76 -12.01
N MET A 31 -0.98 -4.83 -12.64
CA MET A 31 0.01 -5.90 -12.42
C MET A 31 0.80 -5.71 -11.12
N ASN A 32 1.12 -4.46 -10.76
CA ASN A 32 1.85 -4.11 -9.54
C ASN A 32 0.96 -4.13 -8.29
N VAL A 33 -0.37 -4.10 -8.47
CA VAL A 33 -1.36 -4.15 -7.38
C VAL A 33 -1.26 -5.47 -6.60
N VAL A 34 -1.26 -6.60 -7.32
CA VAL A 34 -1.21 -7.92 -6.68
C VAL A 34 0.14 -8.13 -5.99
N GLU A 35 1.23 -7.67 -6.59
CA GLU A 35 2.57 -7.73 -6.00
C GLU A 35 2.65 -6.91 -4.70
N LEU A 36 2.13 -5.68 -4.71
CA LEU A 36 2.06 -4.85 -3.51
C LEU A 36 1.20 -5.48 -2.41
N LEU A 37 0.04 -6.04 -2.75
CA LEU A 37 -0.83 -6.72 -1.79
C LEU A 37 -0.08 -7.87 -1.13
N ILE A 38 0.49 -8.78 -1.92
CA ILE A 38 1.27 -9.92 -1.42
C ILE A 38 2.43 -9.44 -0.54
N GLU A 39 3.13 -8.38 -0.93
CA GLU A 39 4.26 -7.86 -0.17
C GLU A 39 3.83 -7.25 1.16
N LEU A 40 2.77 -6.43 1.18
CA LEU A 40 2.23 -5.83 2.41
C LEU A 40 1.66 -6.88 3.36
N GLU A 41 0.90 -7.84 2.85
CA GLU A 41 0.36 -8.96 3.61
C GLU A 41 1.48 -9.82 4.19
N SER A 42 2.50 -10.15 3.39
CA SER A 42 3.64 -10.94 3.86
C SER A 42 4.52 -10.20 4.86
N LEU A 43 4.72 -8.89 4.70
CA LEU A 43 5.56 -8.08 5.60
C LEU A 43 4.89 -7.86 6.95
N TYR A 44 3.58 -7.66 6.96
CA TYR A 44 2.83 -7.31 8.16
C TYR A 44 2.05 -8.47 8.76
N GLY A 45 1.99 -9.61 8.08
CA GLY A 45 1.21 -10.79 8.48
C GLY A 45 -0.29 -10.65 8.23
N ILE A 46 -0.75 -9.53 7.67
CA ILE A 46 -2.17 -9.16 7.55
C ILE A 46 -2.82 -9.76 6.31
N THR A 47 -4.15 -9.66 6.23
CA THR A 47 -4.91 -9.85 4.99
C THR A 47 -5.57 -8.53 4.64
N ILE A 48 -5.39 -8.05 3.41
CA ILE A 48 -5.95 -6.80 2.92
C ILE A 48 -7.14 -7.15 2.01
N PRO A 49 -8.36 -6.71 2.33
CA PRO A 49 -9.53 -6.98 1.48
C PRO A 49 -9.38 -6.32 0.10
N ASP A 50 -9.55 -7.10 -0.97
CA ASP A 50 -9.43 -6.61 -2.35
C ASP A 50 -10.34 -5.41 -2.64
N GLU A 51 -11.59 -5.44 -2.14
CA GLU A 51 -12.57 -4.37 -2.34
C GLU A 51 -12.12 -3.05 -1.71
N GLU A 52 -11.52 -3.10 -0.52
CA GLU A 52 -11.00 -1.92 0.18
C GLU A 52 -9.73 -1.39 -0.48
N PHE A 53 -8.86 -2.29 -0.94
CA PHE A 53 -7.68 -1.91 -1.71
C PHE A 53 -8.07 -1.24 -3.04
N LEU A 54 -9.03 -1.80 -3.78
CA LEU A 54 -9.51 -1.22 -5.05
C LEU A 54 -10.20 0.14 -4.87
N ALA A 55 -10.74 0.41 -3.68
CA ALA A 55 -11.30 1.72 -3.34
C ALA A 55 -10.21 2.78 -3.04
N THR A 56 -8.98 2.35 -2.75
CA THR A 56 -7.84 3.21 -2.40
C THR A 56 -7.32 3.96 -3.64
N ARG A 57 -7.13 5.28 -3.52
CA ARG A 57 -6.67 6.16 -4.59
C ARG A 57 -5.31 6.78 -4.32
N THR A 58 -4.95 6.99 -3.06
CA THR A 58 -3.69 7.65 -2.67
C THR A 58 -2.86 6.82 -1.69
N LEU A 59 -1.58 7.17 -1.55
CA LEU A 59 -0.70 6.53 -0.57
C LEU A 59 -1.14 6.76 0.88
N ARG A 60 -1.78 7.89 1.16
CA ARG A 60 -2.39 8.20 2.45
C ARG A 60 -3.53 7.23 2.78
N GLU A 61 -4.40 6.98 1.81
CA GLU A 61 -5.52 6.05 1.98
C GLU A 61 -5.01 4.61 2.13
N LEU A 62 -4.00 4.22 1.35
CA LEU A 62 -3.36 2.90 1.49
C LEU A 62 -2.79 2.72 2.89
N HIS A 63 -2.12 3.74 3.41
CA HIS A 63 -1.61 3.72 4.78
C HIS A 63 -2.75 3.62 5.81
N ALA A 64 -3.85 4.34 5.60
CA ALA A 64 -5.01 4.29 6.49
C ALA A 64 -5.71 2.93 6.48
N LEU A 65 -5.69 2.21 5.35
CA LEU A 65 -6.20 0.84 5.23
C LEU A 65 -5.32 -0.17 5.97
N VAL A 66 -4.00 -0.09 5.76
CA VAL A 66 -3.05 -1.09 6.30
C VAL A 66 -2.78 -0.91 7.79
N SER A 67 -2.75 0.33 8.29
CA SER A 67 -2.40 0.62 9.69
C SER A 67 -3.25 -0.13 10.73
N PRO A 68 -4.60 -0.11 10.68
CA PRO A 68 -5.41 -0.80 11.68
C PRO A 68 -5.28 -2.33 11.59
N LEU A 69 -5.10 -2.88 10.39
CA LEU A 69 -4.94 -4.33 10.20
C LEU A 69 -3.70 -4.88 10.91
N ARG A 70 -2.63 -4.05 11.00
CA ARG A 70 -1.39 -4.40 11.73
C ARG A 70 -1.61 -4.51 13.23
N GLU A 71 -2.44 -3.64 13.81
CA GLU A 71 -2.65 -3.58 15.26
C GLU A 71 -3.49 -4.77 15.76
N VAL A 72 -4.37 -5.30 14.91
CA VAL A 72 -5.26 -6.44 15.24
C VAL A 72 -4.48 -7.76 15.40
N GLN A 73 -3.25 -7.87 14.90
CA GLN A 73 -2.45 -9.08 14.99
C GLN A 73 -1.44 -9.11 16.15
N LEU A 74 -1.34 -8.04 16.95
CA LEU A 74 -0.43 -7.96 18.09
C LEU A 74 -1.05 -8.44 19.43
N VAL A 75 -2.16 -9.20 19.37
CA VAL A 75 -2.85 -9.79 20.54
C VAL A 75 -2.68 -11.29 20.64
#